data_AF-A0A847M3G3-F1
#
_entry.id   AF-A0A847M3G3-F1
#
_cell.length_a   1.000
_cell.length_b   1.000
_cell.length_c   1.000
_cell.angle_alpha   90.00
_cell.angle_beta   90.00
_cell.angle_gamma   90.00
#
_symmetry.space_group_name_H-M   'P 1'
#
loop_
_entity.id
_entity.type
_entity.pdbx_description
1 polymer ?
#
loop_
_entity_poly.entity_id
_entity_poly.type
_entity_poly.pdbx_seq_one_letter_code
_entity_poly.pdbx_strand_id
1 'polypeptide(L)'
;MLSRADFIFTIGYDGPAAVVDGQAKRKYGSLSTKELAEMGLFRAAYSSAIYSKDPAELDYVISAYNRAANTSYDRTFPFDRLFGVFSVDVNKAIVL
;
A
#
# COMPACT_ATOMS: atom_id res chain seq x y z
N MET A 1 9.05 -5.35 13.85
CA MET A 1 8.51 -5.41 12.47
C MET A 1 7.32 -4.46 12.44
N LEU A 2 7.23 -3.58 11.44
CA LEU A 2 6.08 -2.67 11.30
C LEU A 2 4.77 -3.46 11.19
N SER A 3 3.68 -2.92 11.73
CA SER A 3 2.36 -3.48 11.44
C SER A 3 1.98 -3.22 9.98
N ARG A 4 1.04 -4.00 9.45
CA ARG A 4 0.45 -3.76 8.11
C ARG A 4 0.00 -2.31 7.95
N ALA A 5 -0.70 -1.77 8.95
CA ALA A 5 -1.23 -0.42 8.90
C ALA A 5 -0.11 0.64 8.93
N ASP A 6 0.99 0.40 9.67
CA ASP A 6 2.16 1.29 9.63
C ASP A 6 2.79 1.31 8.23
N PHE A 7 2.97 0.14 7.62
CA PHE A 7 3.54 0.03 6.28
C PHE A 7 2.69 0.75 5.22
N ILE A 8 1.38 0.49 5.22
CA ILE A 8 0.44 1.06 4.23
C ILE A 8 0.42 2.59 4.28
N PHE A 9 0.45 3.18 5.48
CA PHE A 9 0.35 4.62 5.69
C PHE A 9 1.70 5.29 5.98
N THR A 10 2.80 4.65 5.62
CA THR A 10 4.12 5.28 5.62
C THR A 10 4.18 6.37 4.54
N ILE A 11 4.43 7.60 4.96
CA ILE A 11 4.54 8.80 4.12
C ILE A 11 6.00 9.21 3.88
N GLY A 12 6.94 8.65 4.64
CA GLY A 12 8.36 8.93 4.48
C GLY A 12 9.21 8.16 5.48
N TYR A 13 10.49 8.48 5.53
CA TYR A 13 11.45 7.86 6.43
C TYR A 13 12.32 8.91 7.11
N ASP A 14 12.61 8.72 8.39
CA ASP A 14 13.59 9.48 9.17
C ASP A 14 14.65 8.51 9.69
N GLY A 15 15.76 8.41 8.94
CA GLY A 15 16.78 7.39 9.16
C GLY A 15 16.19 5.97 9.17
N PRO A 16 16.28 5.21 10.29
CA PRO A 16 15.74 3.86 10.39
C PRO A 16 14.24 3.81 10.76
N ALA A 17 13.57 4.95 10.86
CA ALA A 17 12.16 5.03 11.24
C ALA A 17 11.24 5.32 10.04
N ALA A 18 10.13 4.60 9.95
CA ALA A 18 9.02 4.97 9.07
C ALA A 18 8.21 6.10 9.71
N VAL A 19 7.95 7.16 8.94
CA VAL A 19 7.03 8.24 9.31
C VAL A 19 5.65 7.87 8.77
N VAL A 20 4.67 7.75 9.66
CA VAL A 20 3.33 7.21 9.38
C VAL A 20 2.28 8.30 9.55
N ASP A 21 1.37 8.43 8.58
CA ASP A 21 0.18 9.27 8.69
C ASP A 21 -0.82 8.64 9.67
N GLY A 22 -0.90 9.18 10.88
CA GLY A 22 -1.78 8.70 11.93
C GLY A 22 -3.26 8.93 11.66
N GLN A 23 -3.63 9.96 10.89
CA GLN A 23 -5.03 10.20 10.52
C GLN A 23 -5.51 9.14 9.54
N ALA A 24 -4.76 8.91 8.46
CA ALA A 24 -5.08 7.88 7.47
C ALA A 24 -5.07 6.48 8.10
N LYS A 25 -4.07 6.19 8.96
CA LYS A 25 -4.00 4.93 9.71
C LYS A 25 -5.23 4.69 10.57
N ARG A 26 -5.71 5.68 11.32
CA ARG A 26 -6.92 5.53 12.15
C ARG A 26 -8.17 5.32 11.31
N LYS A 27 -8.27 6.02 10.18
CA LYS A 27 -9.48 6.01 9.34
C LYS A 27 -9.60 4.76 8.48
N TYR A 28 -8.48 4.24 7.99
CA TYR A 28 -8.45 3.21 6.95
C TYR A 28 -7.63 1.96 7.32
N GLY A 29 -6.94 1.96 8.47
CA GLY A 29 -6.02 0.89 8.86
C GLY A 29 -6.64 -0.49 9.06
N SER A 30 -7.94 -0.54 9.38
CA SER A 30 -8.70 -1.79 9.52
C SER A 30 -9.21 -2.34 8.19
N LEU A 31 -9.17 -1.56 7.11
CA LEU A 31 -9.69 -1.98 5.80
C LEU A 31 -8.77 -3.03 5.17
N SER A 32 -9.38 -3.99 4.48
CA SER A 32 -8.73 -5.00 3.66
C SER A 32 -8.12 -4.40 2.38
N THR A 33 -7.27 -5.17 1.69
CA THR A 33 -6.72 -4.77 0.39
C THR A 33 -7.82 -4.45 -0.63
N LYS A 34 -8.88 -5.26 -0.63
CA LYS A 34 -10.04 -5.10 -1.51
C LYS A 34 -10.80 -3.81 -1.23
N GLU A 35 -11.14 -3.54 0.03
CA GLU A 35 -11.84 -2.32 0.42
C GLU A 35 -11.02 -1.06 0.09
N LEU A 36 -9.71 -1.08 0.34
CA LEU A 36 -8.82 0.01 -0.05
C LEU A 36 -8.84 0.27 -1.56
N ALA A 37 -8.80 -0.78 -2.37
CA ALA A 37 -8.83 -0.67 -3.83
C ALA A 37 -10.19 -0.15 -4.34
N GLU A 38 -11.30 -0.61 -3.76
CA GLU A 38 -12.65 -0.16 -4.10
C GLU A 38 -12.88 1.32 -3.77
N MET A 39 -12.22 1.83 -2.73
CA MET A 39 -12.21 3.25 -2.38
C MET A 39 -11.26 4.11 -3.24
N GLY A 40 -10.54 3.51 -4.19
CA GLY A 40 -9.56 4.20 -5.02
C GLY A 40 -8.25 4.54 -4.30
N LEU A 41 -8.00 4.01 -3.11
CA LEU A 41 -6.77 4.19 -2.35
C LEU A 41 -5.66 3.27 -2.88
N PHE A 42 -5.32 3.39 -4.17
CA PHE A 42 -4.50 2.39 -4.89
C PHE A 42 -3.08 2.22 -4.35
N ARG A 43 -2.41 3.29 -3.91
CA ARG A 43 -1.11 3.17 -3.22
C ARG A 43 -1.24 2.32 -1.95
N ALA A 44 -2.25 2.58 -1.14
CA ALA A 44 -2.48 1.86 0.11
C ALA A 44 -2.87 0.39 -0.15
N ALA A 45 -3.72 0.15 -1.14
CA ALA A 45 -4.14 -1.18 -1.55
C ALA A 45 -2.94 -1.99 -2.09
N TYR A 46 -2.09 -1.38 -2.93
CA TYR A 46 -0.88 -2.00 -3.43
C TYR A 46 0.10 -2.33 -2.29
N SER A 47 0.39 -1.37 -1.40
CA SER A 47 1.20 -1.63 -0.20
C SER A 47 0.64 -2.78 0.63
N SER A 48 -0.69 -2.85 0.79
CA SER A 48 -1.34 -3.94 1.50
C SER A 48 -1.09 -5.30 0.85
N ALA A 49 -1.24 -5.40 -0.47
CA ALA A 49 -1.00 -6.63 -1.23
C ALA A 49 0.46 -7.09 -1.14
N ILE A 50 1.41 -6.15 -1.20
CA ILE A 50 2.84 -6.45 -1.04
C ILE A 50 3.14 -6.95 0.38
N TYR A 51 2.51 -6.35 1.40
CA TYR A 51 2.68 -6.77 2.79
C TYR A 51 2.11 -8.17 3.04
N SER A 52 0.92 -8.49 2.49
CA SER A 52 0.26 -9.79 2.68
C SER A 52 0.97 -10.93 1.94
N LYS A 53 1.71 -10.61 0.87
CA LYS A 53 2.35 -11.58 -0.03
C LYS A 53 1.36 -12.55 -0.68
N ASP A 54 0.08 -12.17 -0.75
CA ASP A 54 -0.95 -12.94 -1.43
C ASP A 54 -1.07 -12.49 -2.90
N PRO A 55 -0.74 -13.35 -3.88
CA PRO A 55 -0.87 -13.01 -5.29
C PRO A 55 -2.30 -12.64 -5.72
N ALA A 56 -3.32 -13.20 -5.06
CA ALA A 56 -4.72 -12.92 -5.39
C ALA A 56 -5.11 -11.49 -5.01
N GLU A 57 -4.57 -10.97 -3.90
CA GLU A 57 -4.77 -9.58 -3.51
C GLU A 57 -4.13 -8.61 -4.52
N LEU A 58 -2.93 -8.94 -5.01
CA LEU A 58 -2.27 -8.13 -6.03
C LEU A 58 -3.07 -8.10 -7.34
N ASP A 59 -3.55 -9.25 -7.81
CA ASP A 59 -4.39 -9.33 -9.02
C ASP A 59 -5.66 -8.50 -8.90
N TYR A 60 -6.26 -8.47 -7.70
CA TYR A 60 -7.43 -7.65 -7.43
C TYR A 60 -7.10 -6.16 -7.57
N VAL A 61 -5.99 -5.71 -6.97
CA VAL A 61 -5.55 -4.30 -7.06
C VAL A 61 -5.27 -3.89 -8.50
N ILE A 62 -4.56 -4.74 -9.26
CA ILE A 62 -4.28 -4.49 -10.70
C ILE A 62 -5.59 -4.35 -11.48
N SER A 63 -6.51 -5.29 -11.28
CA SER A 63 -7.81 -5.28 -11.97
C SER A 63 -8.64 -4.06 -11.60
N ALA A 64 -8.67 -3.67 -10.32
CA ALA A 64 -9.40 -2.50 -9.85
C ALA A 64 -8.79 -1.20 -10.40
N TYR A 65 -7.46 -1.09 -10.40
CA TYR A 65 -6.75 0.05 -10.97
C TYR A 65 -6.98 0.16 -12.48
N ASN A 66 -6.85 -0.94 -13.22
CA ASN A 66 -7.10 -0.97 -14.68
C ASN A 66 -8.50 -0.46 -15.04
N ARG A 67 -9.52 -0.89 -14.28
CA ARG A 67 -10.90 -0.40 -14.47
C ARG A 67 -11.02 1.10 -14.19
N ALA A 68 -10.42 1.59 -13.10
CA ALA A 68 -10.52 2.99 -12.70
C ALA A 68 -9.73 3.93 -13.61
N ALA A 69 -8.56 3.51 -14.08
CA ALA A 69 -7.65 4.30 -14.90
C ALA A 69 -7.86 4.08 -16.42
N ASN A 70 -8.77 3.18 -16.82
CA ASN A 70 -8.96 2.75 -18.20
C ASN A 70 -7.65 2.28 -18.87
N THR A 71 -6.95 1.38 -18.18
CA THR A 71 -5.66 0.79 -18.62
C THR A 71 -5.75 -0.73 -18.68
N SER A 72 -4.69 -1.38 -19.17
CA SER A 72 -4.63 -2.84 -19.35
C SER A 72 -3.27 -3.40 -18.90
N TYR A 73 -2.81 -3.00 -17.71
CA TYR A 73 -1.54 -3.48 -17.16
C TYR A 73 -1.67 -4.91 -16.62
N ASP A 74 -0.56 -5.64 -16.65
CA ASP A 74 -0.42 -6.96 -16.03
C ASP A 74 0.66 -6.93 -14.94
N ARG A 75 0.97 -8.10 -14.36
CA ARG A 75 1.97 -8.22 -13.28
C ARG A 75 3.39 -7.81 -13.67
N THR A 76 3.71 -7.74 -14.96
CA THR A 76 5.05 -7.33 -15.44
C THR A 76 5.23 -5.81 -15.41
N PHE A 77 4.14 -5.05 -15.29
CA PHE A 77 4.18 -3.61 -15.18
C PHE A 77 4.79 -3.16 -13.84
N PRO A 78 5.67 -2.13 -13.83
CA PRO A 78 6.37 -1.68 -12.62
C PRO A 78 5.46 -0.85 -11.68
N PHE A 79 4.52 -1.51 -11.02
CA PHE A 79 3.58 -0.88 -10.08
C PHE A 79 4.25 -0.26 -8.85
N ASP A 80 5.40 -0.78 -8.45
CA ASP A 80 6.27 -0.20 -7.42
C ASP A 80 6.65 1.25 -7.79
N ARG A 81 6.97 1.50 -9.06
CA ARG A 81 7.28 2.84 -9.58
C ARG A 81 6.04 3.71 -9.71
N LEU A 82 4.94 3.13 -10.20
CA LEU A 82 3.67 3.86 -10.35
C LEU A 82 3.16 4.38 -9.01
N PHE A 83 3.18 3.53 -7.98
CA PHE A 83 2.65 3.88 -6.66
C PHE A 83 3.71 4.41 -5.70
N GLY A 84 5.00 4.34 -6.06
CA GLY A 84 6.12 4.77 -5.23
C GLY A 84 6.33 3.91 -3.98
N VAL A 85 6.07 2.60 -4.05
CA VAL A 85 6.11 1.69 -2.90
C VAL A 85 7.34 0.81 -3.00
N PHE A 86 8.24 0.95 -2.03
CA PHE A 86 9.48 0.19 -1.92
C PHE A 86 9.57 -0.44 -0.53
N SER A 87 9.97 -1.71 -0.46
CA SER A 87 10.25 -2.37 0.81
C SER A 87 11.57 -1.83 1.37
N VAL A 88 11.48 -1.11 2.48
CA VAL A 88 12.65 -0.63 3.23
C VAL A 88 12.66 -1.31 4.58
N ASP A 89 13.80 -1.88 4.96
CA ASP A 89 13.96 -2.48 6.28
C ASP A 89 14.01 -1.38 7.36
N VAL A 90 12.96 -1.33 8.16
CA VAL A 90 12.81 -0.38 9.27
C VAL A 90 12.30 -1.10 10.51
N ASN A 91 12.75 -0.66 11.68
CA ASN A 91 12.41 -1.28 12.95
C ASN A 91 11.57 -0.38 13.87
N LYS A 92 11.31 0.87 13.46
CA LYS A 92 10.57 1.87 14.24
C LYS A 92 9.54 2.59 13.38
N ALA A 93 8.39 2.91 13.97
CA ALA A 93 7.40 3.82 13.41
C ALA A 93 7.31 5.10 14.25
N ILE A 94 7.24 6.25 13.58
CA ILE A 94 6.89 7.55 14.15
C ILE A 94 5.54 7.92 13.54
N VAL A 95 4.50 7.97 14.37
CA VAL A 95 3.14 8.31 13.92
C VAL A 95 2.92 9.81 14.14
N LEU A 96 2.56 10.52 13.07
CA LEU A 96 2.20 11.95 13.08
C LEU A 96 0.69 12.17 13.05
#